data_AF-A0A2A9GII9-F1
#
_entry.id   AF-A0A2A9GII9-F1
#
_cell.length_a   1.000
_cell.length_b   1.000
_cell.length_c   1.000
_cell.angle_alpha   90.00
_cell.angle_beta   90.00
_cell.angle_gamma   90.00
#
_symmetry.space_group_name_H-M   'P 1'
#
loop_
_entity.id
_entity.type
_entity.pdbx_description
1 polymer ?
#
loop_
_entity_poly.entity_id
_entity_poly.type
_entity_poly.pdbx_seq_one_letter_code
_entity_poly.pdbx_strand_id
1 'polypeptide(L)'
;MTRSVFFHLLGGALFGLAPVFTGIAAAEPQPAIAMYGEPALPAGFTHLPYANPDAPKGGEIRFGVAGMFDSLNPWILNGRPAEGISRYVAESLMGRSMDEPFTLYGLLAESVETDPDRTWVEFTLRPEAKFSDGNPVTVADVIWSYKTLGTEGHPRYQNAWSKVETIEKTGERKVRITFKPEVKDREMALIMGMRPVLEKAQWEGHNFASTTNMAPIGSGPYVVGRVDPGKFIELKRNPDYWGKDLGFNKGRNNFDTIRYDYFGDGGVVFEAFKGGETDSYTEWNAADWGRNYNFPAVQSGDVVKSEIPNGRPSGIKGLVMNTRNPVFADWRVRQAMIDAFNFEFINKTINGGAEPRISSYFSNSELGMKHGPAEGKVKALLEPFADQLPPGTIDGYTLPSSDGGVRNRKNMRAAAKLLEDAGWQVDSDGVLKKDGKPFTFEIVLQQGAAETQSIVDIYTEALKKLGIFPKVTVIDDAQYTQRTNAYDFDMAWYWRALSLSPGNEQNLYWGSKGVKQPGSRNWMGMNSPAAEAMVRAMLDAKSHEDFVAATHALDRVLTAGRYVIPIWYAPVDRIAHIKQLHYPEKTPLYGAWPGFQPDVWWYQEAGQ
;
A
#
# COMPACT_ATOMS: atom_id res chain seq x y z
N MET A 1 29.33 -30.14 -61.25
CA MET A 1 28.69 -29.21 -62.20
C MET A 1 27.20 -29.24 -61.97
N THR A 2 26.61 -28.06 -61.98
CA THR A 2 25.30 -27.66 -61.46
C THR A 2 24.16 -27.87 -62.47
N ARG A 3 22.92 -27.87 -61.94
CA ARG A 3 21.59 -27.82 -62.58
C ARG A 3 21.04 -29.18 -63.04
N SER A 4 19.73 -29.45 -63.01
CA SER A 4 18.53 -28.92 -62.35
C SER A 4 17.39 -29.88 -62.79
N VAL A 5 16.26 -29.86 -62.07
CA VAL A 5 14.87 -29.88 -62.61
C VAL A 5 13.96 -30.91 -61.93
N PHE A 6 12.93 -30.33 -61.32
CA PHE A 6 11.66 -30.87 -60.83
C PHE A 6 10.84 -31.61 -61.91
N PHE A 7 10.09 -32.66 -61.54
CA PHE A 7 8.64 -32.74 -61.82
C PHE A 7 7.93 -33.84 -60.99
N HIS A 8 6.72 -33.50 -60.57
CA HIS A 8 5.75 -34.24 -59.76
C HIS A 8 5.14 -35.48 -60.45
N LEU A 9 4.62 -36.46 -59.68
CA LEU A 9 3.17 -36.64 -59.45
C LEU A 9 2.78 -37.95 -58.71
N LEU A 10 1.81 -37.79 -57.81
CA LEU A 10 0.70 -38.68 -57.43
C LEU A 10 0.92 -39.93 -56.55
N GLY A 11 0.27 -39.93 -55.37
CA GLY A 11 -0.06 -41.14 -54.65
C GLY A 11 -0.70 -40.96 -53.26
N GLY A 12 -2.02 -40.75 -53.22
CA GLY A 12 -2.90 -41.32 -52.18
C GLY A 12 -2.99 -40.63 -50.81
N ALA A 13 -4.03 -39.80 -50.64
CA ALA A 13 -4.52 -39.37 -49.33
C ALA A 13 -5.38 -40.46 -48.67
N LEU A 14 -5.14 -40.75 -47.39
CA LEU A 14 -6.05 -41.46 -46.51
C LEU A 14 -6.22 -40.61 -45.24
N PHE A 15 -7.40 -40.00 -45.14
CA PHE A 15 -7.85 -39.17 -44.03
C PHE A 15 -8.05 -40.03 -42.76
N GLY A 16 -7.21 -39.83 -41.75
CA GLY A 16 -7.48 -40.24 -40.38
C GLY A 16 -8.10 -39.08 -39.60
N LEU A 17 -9.42 -39.08 -39.45
CA LEU A 17 -10.14 -38.19 -38.53
C LEU A 17 -9.83 -38.61 -37.09
N ALA A 18 -8.91 -37.91 -36.43
CA ALA A 18 -8.75 -37.99 -34.99
C ALA A 18 -9.83 -37.14 -34.31
N PRO A 19 -10.61 -37.67 -33.36
CA PRO A 19 -11.55 -36.88 -32.60
C PRO A 19 -10.77 -35.91 -31.71
N VAL A 20 -10.86 -34.62 -32.02
CA VAL A 20 -10.43 -33.55 -31.12
C VAL A 20 -11.45 -33.51 -29.98
N PHE A 21 -11.19 -34.25 -28.91
CA PHE A 21 -11.81 -33.99 -27.63
C PHE A 21 -11.28 -32.64 -27.16
N THR A 22 -12.05 -31.58 -27.41
CA THR A 22 -11.95 -30.34 -26.63
C THR A 22 -12.46 -30.66 -25.23
N GLY A 23 -11.61 -31.32 -24.44
CA GLY A 23 -11.80 -31.35 -22.99
C GLY A 23 -11.82 -29.91 -22.51
N ILE A 24 -12.90 -29.53 -21.85
CA ILE A 24 -12.87 -28.38 -20.94
C ILE A 24 -11.76 -28.74 -19.95
N ALA A 25 -10.60 -28.10 -20.08
CA ALA A 25 -9.52 -28.28 -19.12
C ALA A 25 -10.07 -27.80 -17.77
N ALA A 26 -10.47 -28.74 -16.92
CA ALA A 26 -10.78 -28.43 -15.53
C ALA A 26 -9.48 -27.88 -14.94
N ALA A 27 -9.53 -26.68 -14.38
CA ALA A 27 -8.38 -26.11 -13.70
C ALA A 27 -8.02 -27.06 -12.54
N GLU A 28 -6.76 -27.49 -12.45
CA GLU A 28 -6.36 -28.37 -11.35
C GLU A 28 -6.18 -27.54 -10.07
N PRO A 29 -6.63 -28.02 -8.89
CA PRO A 29 -6.40 -27.33 -7.62
C PRO A 29 -4.91 -27.07 -7.37
N GLN A 30 -4.55 -25.82 -7.11
CA GLN A 30 -3.18 -25.37 -6.85
C GLN A 30 -2.97 -24.97 -5.39
N PRO A 31 -1.78 -25.18 -4.78
CA PRO A 31 -1.50 -24.78 -3.41
C PRO A 31 -1.26 -23.27 -3.23
N ALA A 32 -1.20 -22.51 -4.34
CA ALA A 32 -0.86 -21.10 -4.38
C ALA A 32 -1.47 -20.41 -5.61
N ILE A 33 -1.60 -19.09 -5.54
CA ILE A 33 -2.02 -18.23 -6.66
C ILE A 33 -1.24 -16.91 -6.63
N ALA A 34 -0.64 -16.54 -7.76
CA ALA A 34 0.02 -15.26 -7.96
C ALA A 34 -0.89 -14.32 -8.76
N MET A 35 -0.80 -13.01 -8.52
CA MET A 35 -1.55 -12.04 -9.33
C MET A 35 -1.11 -12.10 -10.81
N TYR A 36 0.20 -12.22 -11.04
CA TYR A 36 0.85 -12.33 -12.34
C TYR A 36 1.89 -13.45 -12.33
N GLY A 37 1.96 -14.23 -13.42
CA GLY A 37 2.92 -15.33 -13.54
C GLY A 37 2.65 -16.47 -12.55
N GLU A 38 3.72 -17.18 -12.20
CA GLU A 38 3.68 -18.32 -11.28
C GLU A 38 4.16 -17.93 -9.87
N PRO A 39 3.61 -18.54 -8.80
CA PRO A 39 4.15 -18.40 -7.44
C PRO A 39 5.64 -18.72 -7.36
N ALA A 40 6.42 -17.91 -6.63
CA ALA A 40 7.86 -18.12 -6.51
C ALA A 40 8.24 -19.37 -5.70
N LEU A 41 7.43 -19.77 -4.73
CA LEU A 41 7.69 -20.94 -3.89
C LEU A 41 7.04 -22.20 -4.50
N PRO A 42 7.77 -23.33 -4.54
CA PRO A 42 7.22 -24.58 -5.05
C PRO A 42 6.14 -25.14 -4.12
N ALA A 43 5.32 -26.03 -4.67
CA ALA A 43 4.40 -26.84 -3.87
C ALA A 43 5.16 -27.59 -2.76
N GLY A 44 4.65 -27.55 -1.53
CA GLY A 44 5.27 -28.22 -0.38
C GLY A 44 6.49 -27.51 0.21
N PHE A 45 6.70 -26.22 -0.06
CA PHE A 45 7.73 -25.44 0.62
C PHE A 45 7.63 -25.56 2.15
N THR A 46 8.77 -25.57 2.84
CA THR A 46 8.83 -25.91 4.27
C THR A 46 8.78 -24.70 5.21
N HIS A 47 9.12 -23.51 4.71
CA HIS A 47 9.07 -22.23 5.43
C HIS A 47 9.13 -21.08 4.42
N LEU A 48 8.62 -19.90 4.79
CA LEU A 48 8.82 -18.70 4.00
C LEU A 48 10.30 -18.30 3.99
N PRO A 49 10.82 -17.75 2.89
CA PRO A 49 12.26 -17.54 2.74
C PRO A 49 12.83 -16.43 3.65
N TYR A 50 11.96 -15.60 4.22
CA TYR A 50 12.30 -14.54 5.18
C TYR A 50 11.87 -14.90 6.62
N ALA A 51 11.67 -16.19 6.91
CA ALA A 51 11.42 -16.70 8.26
C ALA A 51 12.57 -17.62 8.69
N ASN A 52 12.93 -17.58 9.97
CA ASN A 52 13.86 -18.54 10.55
C ASN A 52 13.08 -19.76 11.05
N PRO A 53 13.17 -20.94 10.41
CA PRO A 53 12.38 -22.11 10.80
C PRO A 53 12.71 -22.64 12.20
N ASP A 54 13.88 -22.29 12.73
CA ASP A 54 14.39 -22.69 14.05
C ASP A 54 14.31 -21.55 15.07
N ALA A 55 13.55 -20.48 14.77
CA ALA A 55 13.35 -19.37 15.70
C ALA A 55 12.78 -19.88 17.04
N PRO A 56 13.40 -19.53 18.19
CA PRO A 56 12.92 -19.96 19.49
C PRO A 56 11.53 -19.41 19.75
N LYS A 57 10.70 -20.25 20.39
CA LYS A 57 9.34 -19.90 20.78
C LYS A 57 9.34 -19.44 22.22
N GLY A 58 8.84 -18.24 22.46
CA GLY A 58 8.52 -17.74 23.80
C GLY A 58 8.75 -16.25 23.95
N GLY A 59 8.64 -15.78 25.19
CA GLY A 59 8.89 -14.39 25.55
C GLY A 59 7.74 -13.45 25.16
N GLU A 60 7.93 -12.18 25.47
CA GLU A 60 6.98 -11.11 25.21
C GLU A 60 7.62 -10.04 24.32
N ILE A 61 6.80 -9.42 23.48
CA ILE A 61 7.14 -8.17 22.81
C ILE A 61 6.09 -7.11 23.12
N ARG A 62 6.54 -5.96 23.62
CA ARG A 62 5.72 -4.80 24.00
C ARG A 62 5.91 -3.66 23.02
N PHE A 63 4.82 -3.25 22.38
CA PHE A 63 4.76 -2.10 21.50
C PHE A 63 4.07 -0.92 22.19
N GLY A 64 4.54 0.29 21.90
CA GLY A 64 3.80 1.50 22.24
C GLY A 64 3.01 2.03 21.04
N VAL A 65 1.76 2.40 21.27
CA VAL A 65 0.82 2.88 20.27
C VAL A 65 0.27 4.23 20.73
N ALA A 66 0.29 5.23 19.85
CA ALA A 66 -0.35 6.51 20.14
C ALA A 66 -1.87 6.42 19.96
N GLY A 67 -2.64 6.96 20.90
CA GLY A 67 -4.10 7.05 20.84
C GLY A 67 -4.81 6.13 21.83
N MET A 68 -5.96 5.60 21.42
CA MET A 68 -6.81 4.72 22.24
C MET A 68 -7.62 3.77 21.34
N PHE A 69 -8.21 2.73 21.93
CA PHE A 69 -9.22 1.87 21.31
C PHE A 69 -10.48 1.82 22.17
N ASP A 70 -11.62 1.56 21.53
CA ASP A 70 -12.94 1.44 22.18
C ASP A 70 -13.75 0.22 21.69
N SER A 71 -13.14 -0.65 20.87
CA SER A 71 -13.75 -1.84 20.32
C SER A 71 -12.74 -2.97 20.12
N LEU A 72 -13.16 -4.21 20.35
CA LEU A 72 -12.43 -5.44 19.99
C LEU A 72 -12.87 -6.03 18.63
N ASN A 73 -13.78 -5.35 17.92
CA ASN A 73 -14.18 -5.72 16.55
C ASN A 73 -13.47 -4.82 15.52
N PRO A 74 -12.44 -5.32 14.80
CA PRO A 74 -11.72 -4.55 13.79
C PRO A 74 -12.36 -4.58 12.40
N TRP A 75 -13.50 -5.24 12.24
CA TRP A 75 -14.11 -5.49 10.93
C TRP A 75 -15.27 -4.53 10.61
N ILE A 76 -15.53 -3.54 11.45
CA ILE A 76 -16.62 -2.56 11.32
C ILE A 76 -16.09 -1.13 11.09
N LEU A 77 -16.98 -0.22 10.71
CA LEU A 77 -16.68 1.20 10.57
C LEU A 77 -16.74 1.95 11.92
N ASN A 78 -17.62 1.51 12.82
CA ASN A 78 -17.87 2.19 14.09
C ASN A 78 -16.79 1.87 15.12
N GLY A 79 -16.32 2.89 15.83
CA GLY A 79 -15.29 2.76 16.87
C GLY A 79 -13.87 2.69 16.33
N ARG A 80 -12.92 2.60 17.26
CA ARG A 80 -11.48 2.44 17.03
C ARG A 80 -11.06 1.06 17.54
N PRO A 81 -10.64 0.15 16.64
CA PRO A 81 -10.32 -1.21 17.05
C PRO A 81 -8.99 -1.30 17.79
N ALA A 82 -8.90 -2.25 18.71
CA ALA A 82 -7.64 -2.61 19.36
C ALA A 82 -6.62 -3.19 18.36
N GLU A 83 -5.34 -2.90 18.58
CA GLU A 83 -4.26 -3.32 17.70
C GLU A 83 -4.05 -4.83 17.70
N GLY A 84 -3.56 -5.35 16.57
CA GLY A 84 -3.20 -6.76 16.39
C GLY A 84 -4.37 -7.74 16.19
N ILE A 85 -5.60 -7.46 16.64
CA ILE A 85 -6.74 -8.41 16.51
C ILE A 85 -6.96 -8.85 15.07
N SER A 86 -7.07 -7.88 14.15
CA SER A 86 -7.34 -8.16 12.73
C SER A 86 -6.26 -9.00 12.04
N ARG A 87 -5.04 -9.04 12.60
CA ARG A 87 -3.87 -9.68 12.00
C ARG A 87 -3.58 -11.06 12.59
N TYR A 88 -3.85 -11.26 13.88
CA TYR A 88 -3.39 -12.45 14.60
C TYR A 88 -4.51 -13.34 15.13
N VAL A 89 -5.74 -12.84 15.23
CA VAL A 89 -6.86 -13.60 15.80
C VAL A 89 -7.65 -14.34 14.73
N ALA A 90 -7.99 -13.68 13.62
CA ALA A 90 -8.72 -14.30 12.52
C ALA A 90 -7.83 -14.45 11.28
N GLU A 91 -7.81 -15.65 10.68
CA GLU A 91 -7.06 -15.92 9.46
C GLU A 91 -7.93 -15.83 8.21
N SER A 92 -7.27 -15.70 7.07
CA SER A 92 -7.88 -15.78 5.75
C SER A 92 -7.74 -17.17 5.13
N LEU A 93 -8.43 -17.41 4.00
CA LEU A 93 -8.32 -18.67 3.26
C LEU A 93 -6.89 -18.94 2.79
N MET A 94 -6.19 -17.91 2.36
CA MET A 94 -4.79 -17.99 1.93
C MET A 94 -3.95 -16.92 2.59
N GLY A 95 -2.67 -17.21 2.83
CA GLY A 95 -1.70 -16.31 3.41
C GLY A 95 -0.84 -15.64 2.34
N ARG A 96 -0.61 -14.32 2.47
CA ARG A 96 0.22 -13.57 1.52
C ARG A 96 1.69 -13.62 1.86
N SER A 97 2.54 -13.92 0.88
CA SER A 97 3.99 -13.76 1.01
C SER A 97 4.39 -12.29 0.82
N MET A 98 5.20 -11.74 1.73
CA MET A 98 5.77 -10.39 1.64
C MET A 98 7.07 -10.33 0.84
N ASP A 99 7.55 -11.47 0.33
CA ASP A 99 8.74 -11.53 -0.53
C ASP A 99 8.39 -11.51 -2.03
N GLU A 100 7.11 -11.33 -2.35
CA GLU A 100 6.58 -11.29 -3.70
C GLU A 100 5.61 -10.11 -3.84
N PRO A 101 5.43 -9.55 -5.06
CA PRO A 101 4.53 -8.42 -5.29
C PRO A 101 3.11 -8.69 -4.79
N PHE A 102 2.49 -9.81 -5.22
CA PHE A 102 1.20 -10.28 -4.71
C PHE A 102 0.97 -11.76 -5.01
N THR A 103 1.41 -12.61 -4.09
CA THR A 103 1.23 -14.07 -4.16
C THR A 103 0.64 -14.60 -2.86
N LEU A 104 -0.33 -15.50 -2.98
CA LEU A 104 -1.00 -16.18 -1.89
C LEU A 104 -0.65 -17.66 -1.87
N TYR A 105 -0.42 -18.20 -0.68
CA TYR A 105 -0.16 -19.61 -0.41
C TYR A 105 -1.22 -20.17 0.53
N GLY A 106 -1.49 -21.47 0.45
CA GLY A 106 -2.50 -22.13 1.27
C GLY A 106 -2.33 -21.86 2.77
N LEU A 107 -3.42 -21.39 3.41
CA LEU A 107 -3.55 -21.22 4.85
C LEU A 107 -4.75 -22.05 5.31
N LEU A 108 -5.90 -21.46 5.67
CA LEU A 108 -7.12 -22.21 5.98
C LEU A 108 -7.57 -23.10 4.81
N ALA A 109 -7.32 -22.66 3.58
CA ALA A 109 -7.47 -23.46 2.38
C ALA A 109 -6.15 -24.17 2.02
N GLU A 110 -6.21 -25.47 1.74
CA GLU A 110 -5.07 -26.23 1.21
C GLU A 110 -4.84 -26.00 -0.29
N SER A 111 -5.90 -25.62 -1.00
CA SER A 111 -5.84 -25.35 -2.43
C SER A 111 -6.83 -24.29 -2.89
N VAL A 112 -6.51 -23.70 -4.04
CA VAL A 112 -7.31 -22.74 -4.80
C VAL A 112 -7.41 -23.21 -6.25
N GLU A 113 -8.59 -23.04 -6.84
CA GLU A 113 -8.89 -23.39 -8.22
C GLU A 113 -9.64 -22.22 -8.88
N THR A 114 -9.32 -21.89 -10.13
CA THR A 114 -9.96 -20.79 -10.88
C THR A 114 -9.74 -20.99 -12.37
N ASP A 115 -10.63 -20.47 -13.20
CA ASP A 115 -10.46 -20.47 -14.65
C ASP A 115 -9.42 -19.45 -15.11
N PRO A 116 -8.87 -19.55 -16.34
CA PRO A 116 -7.86 -18.61 -16.84
C PRO A 116 -8.26 -17.14 -16.79
N ASP A 117 -9.56 -16.85 -16.91
CA ASP A 117 -10.13 -15.49 -16.88
C ASP A 117 -10.55 -15.04 -15.46
N ARG A 118 -10.46 -15.94 -14.47
CA ARG A 118 -10.81 -15.72 -13.06
C ARG A 118 -12.25 -15.24 -12.87
N THR A 119 -13.17 -15.82 -13.61
CA THR A 119 -14.62 -15.57 -13.49
C THR A 119 -15.23 -16.23 -12.25
N TRP A 120 -14.55 -17.21 -11.67
CA TRP A 120 -14.88 -17.80 -10.38
C TRP A 120 -13.61 -18.24 -9.64
N VAL A 121 -13.70 -18.46 -8.32
CA VAL A 121 -12.63 -19.06 -7.52
C VAL A 121 -13.22 -20.08 -6.55
N GLU A 122 -12.61 -21.25 -6.44
CA GLU A 122 -12.97 -22.30 -5.48
C GLU A 122 -11.81 -22.56 -4.53
N PHE A 123 -12.12 -22.68 -3.25
CA PHE A 123 -11.16 -23.01 -2.21
C PHE A 123 -11.53 -24.35 -1.57
N THR A 124 -10.53 -25.18 -1.30
CA THR A 124 -10.70 -26.40 -0.50
C THR A 124 -10.11 -26.17 0.90
N LEU A 125 -10.93 -26.23 1.94
CA LEU A 125 -10.52 -26.06 3.33
C LEU A 125 -9.68 -27.24 3.83
N ARG A 126 -8.69 -26.94 4.68
CA ARG A 126 -7.93 -27.96 5.41
C ARG A 126 -8.82 -28.69 6.42
N PRO A 127 -8.76 -30.03 6.49
CA PRO A 127 -9.53 -30.78 7.48
C PRO A 127 -9.05 -30.54 8.91
N GLU A 128 -7.80 -30.14 9.11
CA GLU A 128 -7.21 -29.83 10.42
C GLU A 128 -7.53 -28.42 10.94
N ALA A 129 -8.13 -27.54 10.13
CA ALA A 129 -8.37 -26.14 10.49
C ALA A 129 -9.39 -26.00 11.65
N LYS A 130 -9.00 -25.27 12.69
CA LYS A 130 -9.83 -25.07 13.90
C LYS A 130 -9.78 -23.63 14.39
N PHE A 131 -10.89 -23.18 14.97
CA PHE A 131 -10.95 -22.00 15.80
C PHE A 131 -10.23 -22.24 17.14
N SER A 132 -9.90 -21.16 17.84
CA SER A 132 -9.17 -21.23 19.11
C SER A 132 -9.91 -21.91 20.25
N ASP A 133 -11.23 -22.08 20.13
CA ASP A 133 -12.06 -22.83 21.08
C ASP A 133 -12.14 -24.34 20.74
N GLY A 134 -11.50 -24.77 19.65
CA GLY A 134 -11.43 -26.16 19.20
C GLY A 134 -12.47 -26.55 18.15
N ASN A 135 -13.44 -25.69 17.85
CA ASN A 135 -14.42 -25.95 16.80
C ASN A 135 -13.76 -25.99 15.42
N PRO A 136 -14.18 -26.90 14.51
CA PRO A 136 -13.64 -26.94 13.16
C PRO A 136 -14.04 -25.70 12.36
N VAL A 137 -13.14 -25.20 11.51
CA VAL A 137 -13.48 -24.16 10.53
C VAL A 137 -14.25 -24.81 9.38
N THR A 138 -15.48 -24.32 9.12
CA THR A 138 -16.35 -24.93 8.11
C THR A 138 -16.65 -24.01 6.93
N VAL A 139 -17.16 -24.58 5.84
CA VAL A 139 -17.68 -23.79 4.70
C VAL A 139 -18.79 -22.83 5.13
N ALA A 140 -19.59 -23.18 6.15
CA ALA A 140 -20.65 -22.31 6.65
C ALA A 140 -20.08 -21.03 7.29
N ASP A 141 -18.94 -21.13 7.98
CA ASP A 141 -18.23 -19.98 8.56
C ASP A 141 -17.71 -19.05 7.48
N VAL A 142 -17.14 -19.61 6.40
CA VAL A 142 -16.65 -18.83 5.25
C VAL A 142 -17.80 -18.05 4.60
N ILE A 143 -18.89 -18.74 4.24
CA ILE A 143 -20.06 -18.12 3.59
C ILE A 143 -20.64 -17.02 4.46
N TRP A 144 -20.83 -17.29 5.76
CA TRP A 144 -21.36 -16.32 6.70
C TRP A 144 -20.43 -15.11 6.84
N SER A 145 -19.13 -15.33 7.05
CA SER A 145 -18.14 -14.26 7.23
C SER A 145 -18.14 -13.32 6.03
N TYR A 146 -18.10 -13.85 4.81
CA TYR A 146 -17.97 -13.04 3.60
C TYR A 146 -19.23 -12.21 3.37
N LYS A 147 -20.40 -12.80 3.60
CA LYS A 147 -21.69 -12.10 3.53
C LYS A 147 -21.76 -11.00 4.58
N THR A 148 -21.53 -11.32 5.86
CA THR A 148 -21.62 -10.37 6.97
C THR A 148 -20.62 -9.21 6.81
N LEU A 149 -19.36 -9.48 6.47
CA LEU A 149 -18.38 -8.43 6.17
C LEU A 149 -18.82 -7.57 4.98
N GLY A 150 -19.34 -8.21 3.93
CA GLY A 150 -19.78 -7.57 2.70
C GLY A 150 -21.03 -6.71 2.82
N THR A 151 -21.90 -6.98 3.80
CA THR A 151 -23.18 -6.27 3.99
C THR A 151 -23.22 -5.37 5.22
N GLU A 152 -22.55 -5.76 6.30
CA GLU A 152 -22.61 -5.09 7.62
C GLU A 152 -21.24 -4.58 8.10
N GLY A 153 -20.15 -5.11 7.53
CA GLY A 153 -18.80 -4.72 7.89
C GLY A 153 -18.37 -3.35 7.36
N HIS A 154 -17.11 -3.01 7.63
CA HIS A 154 -16.48 -1.79 7.14
C HIS A 154 -16.63 -1.66 5.61
N PRO A 155 -16.86 -0.45 5.05
CA PRO A 155 -16.99 -0.23 3.60
C PRO A 155 -15.87 -0.77 2.69
N ARG A 156 -14.72 -1.19 3.28
CA ARG A 156 -13.60 -1.81 2.55
C ARG A 156 -13.93 -3.22 2.04
N TYR A 157 -14.93 -3.88 2.63
CA TYR A 157 -15.40 -5.21 2.22
C TYR A 157 -16.49 -5.13 1.14
N GLN A 158 -17.34 -4.10 1.21
CA GLN A 158 -18.53 -3.92 0.37
C GLN A 158 -18.19 -3.87 -1.13
N ASN A 159 -17.11 -3.18 -1.51
CA ASN A 159 -16.71 -3.05 -2.92
C ASN A 159 -16.47 -4.40 -3.60
N ALA A 160 -15.75 -5.31 -2.96
CA ALA A 160 -15.54 -6.65 -3.52
C ALA A 160 -16.83 -7.49 -3.45
N TRP A 161 -17.57 -7.40 -2.34
CA TRP A 161 -18.82 -8.13 -2.18
C TRP A 161 -19.84 -7.79 -3.27
N SER A 162 -19.94 -6.52 -3.69
CA SER A 162 -20.83 -6.08 -4.77
C SER A 162 -20.57 -6.72 -6.13
N LYS A 163 -19.39 -7.34 -6.33
CA LYS A 163 -18.97 -8.02 -7.55
C LYS A 163 -19.23 -9.53 -7.51
N VAL A 164 -19.56 -10.08 -6.34
CA VAL A 164 -19.91 -11.49 -6.17
C VAL A 164 -21.33 -11.72 -6.70
N GLU A 165 -21.50 -12.77 -7.50
CA GLU A 165 -22.79 -13.27 -7.96
C GLU A 165 -23.31 -14.36 -7.02
N THR A 166 -22.49 -15.38 -6.76
CA THR A 166 -22.80 -16.45 -5.81
C THR A 166 -21.60 -16.79 -4.94
N ILE A 167 -21.89 -17.27 -3.73
CA ILE A 167 -20.94 -17.98 -2.87
C ILE A 167 -21.64 -19.22 -2.33
N GLU A 168 -21.13 -20.40 -2.64
CA GLU A 168 -21.84 -21.66 -2.38
C GLU A 168 -20.92 -22.81 -2.01
N LYS A 169 -21.48 -23.77 -1.28
CA LYS A 169 -20.82 -25.02 -0.92
C LYS A 169 -20.89 -25.99 -2.10
N THR A 170 -19.76 -26.31 -2.72
CA THR A 170 -19.66 -27.24 -3.87
C THR A 170 -19.16 -28.63 -3.48
N GLY A 171 -18.82 -28.83 -2.21
CA GLY A 171 -18.37 -30.10 -1.63
C GLY A 171 -18.23 -29.97 -0.12
N GLU A 172 -17.89 -31.04 0.59
CA GLU A 172 -17.84 -31.03 2.06
C GLU A 172 -16.95 -29.91 2.63
N ARG A 173 -15.76 -29.75 2.04
CA ARG A 173 -14.75 -28.72 2.39
C ARG A 173 -14.56 -27.68 1.29
N LYS A 174 -15.42 -27.65 0.27
CA LYS A 174 -15.25 -26.80 -0.91
C LYS A 174 -16.24 -25.65 -0.91
N VAL A 175 -15.73 -24.45 -1.16
CA VAL A 175 -16.52 -23.22 -1.31
C VAL A 175 -16.15 -22.54 -2.61
N ARG A 176 -17.14 -22.31 -3.47
CA ARG A 176 -16.98 -21.60 -4.75
C ARG A 176 -17.59 -20.23 -4.65
N ILE A 177 -16.88 -19.24 -5.19
CA ILE A 177 -17.32 -17.87 -5.35
C ILE A 177 -17.33 -17.57 -6.84
N THR A 178 -18.50 -17.27 -7.38
CA THR A 178 -18.68 -16.87 -8.79
C THR A 178 -18.88 -15.36 -8.85
N PHE A 179 -18.21 -14.69 -9.77
CA PHE A 179 -18.32 -13.25 -9.96
C PHE A 179 -19.33 -12.92 -11.06
N LYS A 180 -19.94 -11.73 -10.96
CA LYS A 180 -20.93 -11.29 -11.95
C LYS A 180 -20.33 -11.23 -13.37
N PRO A 181 -21.07 -11.59 -14.43
CA PRO A 181 -20.52 -11.68 -15.79
C PRO A 181 -19.89 -10.39 -16.32
N GLU A 182 -20.34 -9.23 -15.86
CA GLU A 182 -19.80 -7.92 -16.23
C GLU A 182 -18.47 -7.56 -15.50
N VAL A 183 -18.09 -8.31 -14.47
CA VAL A 183 -16.89 -8.06 -13.68
C VAL A 183 -15.66 -8.57 -14.43
N LYS A 184 -14.81 -7.64 -14.86
CA LYS A 184 -13.50 -7.92 -15.48
C LYS A 184 -12.39 -7.59 -14.51
N ASP A 185 -12.29 -8.36 -13.43
CA ASP A 185 -11.39 -8.06 -12.32
C ASP A 185 -10.65 -9.32 -11.85
N ARG A 186 -9.47 -9.54 -12.43
CA ARG A 186 -8.61 -10.70 -12.13
C ARG A 186 -8.12 -10.70 -10.67
N GLU A 187 -8.16 -9.57 -9.99
CA GLU A 187 -7.74 -9.44 -8.59
C GLU A 187 -8.74 -10.11 -7.63
N MET A 188 -9.99 -10.29 -8.07
CA MET A 188 -11.07 -10.83 -7.24
C MET A 188 -10.75 -12.20 -6.65
N ALA A 189 -10.12 -13.10 -7.39
CA ALA A 189 -9.72 -14.42 -6.89
C ALA A 189 -8.79 -14.32 -5.67
N LEU A 190 -7.81 -13.40 -5.69
CA LEU A 190 -6.89 -13.17 -4.58
C LEU A 190 -7.55 -12.41 -3.43
N ILE A 191 -8.34 -11.38 -3.75
CA ILE A 191 -9.08 -10.59 -2.76
C ILE A 191 -10.03 -11.46 -1.95
N MET A 192 -10.68 -12.44 -2.59
CA MET A 192 -11.48 -13.44 -1.88
C MET A 192 -10.59 -14.29 -0.98
N GLY A 193 -9.44 -14.78 -1.44
CA GLY A 193 -8.50 -15.55 -0.61
C GLY A 193 -8.00 -14.83 0.66
N MET A 194 -8.03 -13.50 0.71
CA MET A 194 -7.53 -12.69 1.84
C MET A 194 -8.61 -12.21 2.83
N ARG A 195 -9.88 -12.59 2.69
CA ARG A 195 -10.90 -12.16 3.66
C ARG A 195 -10.82 -13.00 4.94
N PRO A 196 -11.00 -12.37 6.13
CA PRO A 196 -10.96 -13.11 7.38
C PRO A 196 -12.17 -14.05 7.47
N VAL A 197 -11.92 -15.26 8.00
CA VAL A 197 -12.95 -16.24 8.35
C VAL A 197 -13.16 -16.16 9.85
N LEU A 198 -14.41 -15.87 10.23
CA LEU A 198 -14.87 -15.68 11.59
C LEU A 198 -15.78 -16.85 11.97
N GLU A 199 -15.81 -17.21 13.26
CA GLU A 199 -16.67 -18.29 13.74
C GLU A 199 -18.13 -17.82 13.76
N LYS A 200 -18.97 -18.38 12.89
CA LYS A 200 -20.38 -17.95 12.77
C LYS A 200 -21.12 -18.05 14.10
N ALA A 201 -20.93 -19.16 14.82
CA ALA A 201 -21.67 -19.47 16.04
C ALA A 201 -21.47 -18.39 17.13
N GLN A 202 -20.27 -17.81 17.24
CA GLN A 202 -19.98 -16.77 18.22
C GLN A 202 -20.85 -15.51 18.04
N TRP A 203 -21.20 -15.19 16.80
CA TRP A 203 -21.90 -13.94 16.47
C TRP A 203 -23.43 -14.08 16.44
N GLU A 204 -23.97 -15.27 16.72
CA GLU A 204 -25.42 -15.48 16.77
C GLU A 204 -26.05 -14.65 17.90
N GLY A 205 -27.06 -13.85 17.56
CA GLY A 205 -27.73 -12.94 18.50
C GLY A 205 -26.98 -11.64 18.79
N HIS A 206 -25.80 -11.43 18.22
CA HIS A 206 -25.02 -10.19 18.35
C HIS A 206 -25.22 -9.26 17.14
N ASN A 207 -25.23 -7.94 17.37
CA ASN A 207 -25.20 -6.96 16.30
C ASN A 207 -23.75 -6.78 15.81
N PHE A 208 -23.44 -7.32 14.62
CA PHE A 208 -22.09 -7.30 14.08
C PHE A 208 -21.54 -5.87 13.93
N ALA A 209 -22.36 -4.91 13.50
CA ALA A 209 -21.96 -3.54 13.18
C ALA A 209 -21.76 -2.62 14.40
N SER A 210 -21.90 -3.14 15.62
CA SER A 210 -21.70 -2.39 16.86
C SER A 210 -20.31 -2.58 17.46
N THR A 211 -19.83 -1.56 18.17
CA THR A 211 -18.63 -1.69 19.01
C THR A 211 -18.88 -2.74 20.09
N THR A 212 -17.83 -3.46 20.48
CA THR A 212 -17.97 -4.56 21.44
C THR A 212 -16.69 -4.78 22.22
N ASN A 213 -16.83 -5.24 23.47
CA ASN A 213 -15.74 -5.77 24.30
C ASN A 213 -15.68 -7.30 24.28
N MET A 214 -16.51 -7.94 23.44
CA MET A 214 -16.43 -9.38 23.20
C MET A 214 -15.13 -9.70 22.45
N ALA A 215 -14.26 -10.49 23.07
CA ALA A 215 -13.06 -11.00 22.42
C ALA A 215 -13.47 -11.93 21.27
N PRO A 216 -13.08 -11.64 20.01
CA PRO A 216 -13.42 -12.51 18.90
C PRO A 216 -12.70 -13.86 19.02
N ILE A 217 -13.42 -14.93 18.72
CA ILE A 217 -12.85 -16.26 18.48
C ILE A 217 -12.42 -16.30 17.02
N GLY A 218 -11.21 -16.77 16.78
CA GLY A 218 -10.67 -16.91 15.44
C GLY A 218 -9.72 -18.10 15.36
N SER A 219 -9.28 -18.41 14.15
CA SER A 219 -8.41 -19.57 13.89
C SER A 219 -6.92 -19.27 14.03
N GLY A 220 -6.56 -18.00 14.27
CA GLY A 220 -5.19 -17.53 14.21
C GLY A 220 -4.27 -18.00 15.34
N PRO A 221 -2.98 -17.68 15.22
CA PRO A 221 -1.95 -18.12 16.16
C PRO A 221 -2.04 -17.45 17.54
N TYR A 222 -2.81 -16.38 17.69
CA TYR A 222 -3.02 -15.71 18.97
C TYR A 222 -4.49 -15.52 19.31
N VAL A 223 -4.81 -15.58 20.60
CA VAL A 223 -6.12 -15.23 21.18
C VAL A 223 -6.01 -13.91 21.94
N VAL A 224 -7.14 -13.20 22.10
CA VAL A 224 -7.18 -12.02 22.97
C VAL A 224 -6.97 -12.44 24.41
N GLY A 225 -5.93 -11.89 25.04
CA GLY A 225 -5.57 -12.08 26.43
C GLY A 225 -6.17 -11.00 27.33
N ARG A 226 -5.34 -10.36 28.17
CA ARG A 226 -5.81 -9.27 29.04
C ARG A 226 -6.08 -8.01 28.23
N VAL A 227 -7.13 -7.30 28.61
CA VAL A 227 -7.54 -6.03 28.00
C VAL A 227 -7.84 -5.04 29.12
N ASP A 228 -7.22 -3.87 29.07
CA ASP A 228 -7.62 -2.69 29.85
C ASP A 228 -7.95 -1.57 28.84
N PRO A 229 -9.25 -1.31 28.58
CA PRO A 229 -9.68 -0.34 27.58
C PRO A 229 -8.98 1.01 27.71
N GLY A 230 -8.40 1.49 26.61
CA GLY A 230 -7.66 2.74 26.56
C GLY A 230 -6.25 2.70 27.17
N LYS A 231 -5.81 1.57 27.74
CA LYS A 231 -4.43 1.40 28.25
C LYS A 231 -3.65 0.32 27.52
N PHE A 232 -4.18 -0.90 27.41
CA PHE A 232 -3.45 -1.97 26.72
C PHE A 232 -4.33 -3.11 26.23
N ILE A 233 -3.79 -3.86 25.26
CA ILE A 233 -4.27 -5.18 24.86
C ILE A 233 -3.09 -6.15 24.81
N GLU A 234 -3.30 -7.37 25.30
CA GLU A 234 -2.41 -8.50 25.12
C GLU A 234 -3.02 -9.52 24.18
N LEU A 235 -2.21 -10.06 23.27
CA LEU A 235 -2.52 -11.23 22.47
C LEU A 235 -1.62 -12.37 22.95
N LYS A 236 -2.22 -13.51 23.30
CA LYS A 236 -1.51 -14.69 23.80
C LYS A 236 -1.47 -15.76 22.74
N ARG A 237 -0.30 -16.36 22.52
CA ARG A 237 -0.13 -17.44 21.56
C ARG A 237 -1.02 -18.61 21.94
N ASN A 238 -1.80 -19.11 20.99
CA ASN A 238 -2.62 -20.30 21.18
C ASN A 238 -1.69 -21.54 21.19
N PRO A 239 -1.53 -22.26 22.32
CA PRO A 239 -0.68 -23.46 22.37
C PRO A 239 -1.20 -24.58 21.46
N ASP A 240 -2.51 -24.58 21.18
CA ASP A 240 -3.21 -25.56 20.35
C ASP A 240 -3.47 -25.04 18.93
N TYR A 241 -2.72 -24.02 18.49
CA TYR A 241 -2.86 -23.45 17.14
C TYR A 241 -2.73 -24.54 16.07
N TRP A 242 -3.81 -24.70 15.29
CA TRP A 242 -3.96 -25.76 14.29
C TRP A 242 -2.90 -25.71 13.19
N GLY A 243 -2.48 -24.50 12.79
CA GLY A 243 -1.64 -24.24 11.62
C GLY A 243 -0.14 -24.13 11.92
N LYS A 244 0.30 -24.49 13.13
CA LYS A 244 1.69 -24.23 13.60
C LYS A 244 2.78 -24.91 12.76
N ASP A 245 2.48 -26.06 12.17
CA ASP A 245 3.43 -26.87 11.39
C ASP A 245 3.34 -26.64 9.88
N LEU A 246 2.44 -25.76 9.43
CA LEU A 246 2.34 -25.40 8.01
C LEU A 246 3.62 -24.70 7.55
N GLY A 247 4.05 -24.97 6.31
CA GLY A 247 5.19 -24.27 5.71
C GLY A 247 5.02 -22.75 5.72
N PHE A 248 3.79 -22.24 5.60
CA PHE A 248 3.54 -20.79 5.70
C PHE A 248 3.82 -20.20 7.09
N ASN A 249 3.69 -21.00 8.16
CA ASN A 249 3.79 -20.56 9.55
C ASN A 249 5.06 -21.01 10.27
N LYS A 250 5.80 -21.95 9.70
CA LYS A 250 7.08 -22.39 10.27
C LYS A 250 8.05 -21.21 10.37
N GLY A 251 8.58 -20.97 11.56
CA GLY A 251 9.43 -19.81 11.86
C GLY A 251 8.71 -18.48 12.12
N ARG A 252 7.37 -18.48 12.17
CA ARG A 252 6.54 -17.30 12.48
C ARG A 252 5.88 -17.40 13.85
N ASN A 253 5.33 -16.27 14.32
CA ASN A 253 4.50 -16.20 15.54
C ASN A 253 5.28 -16.70 16.77
N ASN A 254 6.50 -16.19 16.95
CA ASN A 254 7.47 -16.76 17.86
C ASN A 254 7.29 -16.30 19.32
N PHE A 255 6.58 -15.20 19.57
CA PHE A 255 6.32 -14.69 20.92
C PHE A 255 5.19 -15.44 21.62
N ASP A 256 5.27 -15.63 22.94
CA ASP A 256 4.13 -16.07 23.77
C ASP A 256 3.09 -14.97 23.91
N THR A 257 3.55 -13.73 24.09
CA THR A 257 2.68 -12.56 24.26
C THR A 257 3.11 -11.44 23.31
N ILE A 258 2.13 -10.87 22.61
CA ILE A 258 2.28 -9.58 21.92
C ILE A 258 1.43 -8.58 22.70
N ARG A 259 2.05 -7.52 23.22
CA ARG A 259 1.39 -6.48 24.00
C ARG A 259 1.44 -5.15 23.28
N TYR A 260 0.32 -4.44 23.25
CA TYR A 260 0.23 -3.07 22.76
C TYR A 260 -0.23 -2.16 23.90
N ASP A 261 0.66 -1.27 24.34
CA ASP A 261 0.41 -0.23 25.33
C ASP A 261 0.05 1.08 24.64
N TYR A 262 -1.04 1.72 25.08
CA TYR A 262 -1.60 2.93 24.48
C TYR A 262 -1.20 4.17 25.27
N PHE A 263 -0.69 5.18 24.56
CA PHE A 263 -0.20 6.44 25.10
C PHE A 263 -0.93 7.63 24.48
N GLY A 264 -1.02 8.75 25.20
CA GLY A 264 -1.76 9.94 24.75
C GLY A 264 -1.26 10.54 23.43
N ASP A 265 0.05 10.49 23.17
CA ASP A 265 0.68 10.94 21.93
C ASP A 265 1.99 10.19 21.63
N GLY A 266 2.53 10.37 20.42
CA GLY A 266 3.73 9.66 19.95
C GLY A 266 5.06 10.08 20.62
N GLY A 267 5.15 11.29 21.17
CA GLY A 267 6.34 11.72 21.92
C GLY A 267 6.47 10.96 23.24
N VAL A 268 5.35 10.68 23.90
CA VAL A 268 5.31 9.84 25.10
C VAL A 268 5.76 8.41 24.79
N VAL A 269 5.42 7.86 23.61
CA VAL A 269 5.84 6.51 23.20
C VAL A 269 7.36 6.40 23.12
N PHE A 270 8.05 7.42 22.60
CA PHE A 270 9.52 7.42 22.51
C PHE A 270 10.19 7.47 23.89
N GLU A 271 9.65 8.28 24.82
CA GLU A 271 10.16 8.33 26.19
C GLU A 271 9.88 7.02 26.96
N ALA A 272 8.73 6.39 26.75
CA ALA A 272 8.41 5.07 27.28
C ALA A 272 9.39 4.00 26.77
N PHE A 273 9.74 4.03 25.49
CA PHE A 273 10.78 3.17 24.91
C PHE A 273 12.14 3.39 25.55
N LYS A 274 12.59 4.64 25.70
CA LYS A 274 13.85 4.97 26.39
C LYS A 274 13.87 4.49 27.84
N GLY A 275 12.70 4.49 28.49
CA GLY A 275 12.50 3.97 29.84
C GLY A 275 12.43 2.44 29.95
N GLY A 276 12.40 1.71 28.83
CA GLY A 276 12.28 0.24 28.81
C GLY A 276 10.85 -0.27 29.07
N GLU A 277 9.84 0.59 28.97
CA GLU A 277 8.43 0.20 29.08
C GLU A 277 7.94 -0.54 27.83
N THR A 278 8.55 -0.23 26.67
CA THR A 278 8.31 -0.90 25.39
C THR A 278 9.62 -1.44 24.82
N ASP A 279 9.54 -2.47 23.97
CA ASP A 279 10.70 -3.23 23.52
C ASP A 279 11.19 -2.82 22.11
N SER A 280 10.36 -2.09 21.37
CA SER A 280 10.62 -1.65 20.00
C SER A 280 10.00 -0.29 19.72
N TYR A 281 10.70 0.54 18.95
CA TYR A 281 10.24 1.84 18.46
C TYR A 281 10.61 2.03 16.99
N THR A 282 9.63 2.43 16.16
CA THR A 282 9.87 2.78 14.76
C THR A 282 10.10 4.28 14.62
N GLU A 283 11.26 4.65 14.08
CA GLU A 283 11.64 6.04 13.82
C GLU A 283 11.33 6.45 12.39
N TRP A 284 10.51 7.46 12.20
CA TRP A 284 10.11 7.94 10.89
C TRP A 284 10.97 9.09 10.38
N ASN A 285 11.72 9.77 11.27
CA ASN A 285 12.55 10.92 10.90
C ASN A 285 14.05 10.56 10.93
N ALA A 286 14.71 10.69 9.78
CA ALA A 286 16.14 10.36 9.64
C ALA A 286 17.07 11.25 10.49
N ALA A 287 16.72 12.53 10.70
CA ALA A 287 17.53 13.41 11.54
C ALA A 287 17.39 13.03 13.02
N ASP A 288 16.19 12.70 13.47
CA ASP A 288 15.96 12.21 14.84
C ASP A 288 16.67 10.87 15.06
N TRP A 289 16.65 9.96 14.09
CA TRP A 289 17.42 8.71 14.13
C TRP A 289 18.92 8.93 14.36
N GLY A 290 19.50 9.95 13.73
CA GLY A 290 20.92 10.30 13.88
C GLY A 290 21.24 11.03 15.18
N ARG A 291 20.30 11.85 15.69
CA ARG A 291 20.55 12.77 16.81
C ARG A 291 20.06 12.27 18.16
N ASN A 292 18.89 11.66 18.22
CA ASN A 292 18.16 11.41 19.47
C ASN A 292 18.44 10.00 20.05
N TYR A 293 19.19 9.15 19.35
CA TYR A 293 19.51 7.77 19.75
C TYR A 293 20.91 7.65 20.36
N ASN A 294 21.28 8.59 21.24
CA ASN A 294 22.55 8.60 21.98
C ASN A 294 22.35 8.40 23.49
N PHE A 295 21.19 7.92 23.92
CA PHE A 295 20.88 7.66 25.33
C PHE A 295 21.58 6.38 25.84
N PRO A 296 21.72 6.21 27.17
CA PRO A 296 22.59 5.19 27.76
C PRO A 296 22.39 3.76 27.23
N ALA A 297 21.14 3.31 27.04
CA ALA A 297 20.86 1.95 26.57
C ALA A 297 21.33 1.69 25.12
N VAL A 298 21.38 2.70 24.26
CA VAL A 298 22.01 2.56 22.93
C VAL A 298 23.53 2.49 23.07
N GLN A 299 24.12 3.31 23.95
CA GLN A 299 25.57 3.33 24.17
C GLN A 299 26.10 2.04 24.80
N SER A 300 25.33 1.39 25.67
CA SER A 300 25.67 0.09 26.27
C SER A 300 25.42 -1.10 25.34
N GLY A 301 24.69 -0.89 24.24
CA GLY A 301 24.26 -1.96 23.34
C GLY A 301 23.04 -2.74 23.84
N ASP A 302 22.33 -2.25 24.87
CA ASP A 302 21.07 -2.83 25.33
C ASP A 302 19.90 -2.53 24.38
N VAL A 303 20.00 -1.42 23.65
CA VAL A 303 19.14 -1.08 22.51
C VAL A 303 19.96 -1.11 21.23
N VAL A 304 19.49 -1.87 20.25
CA VAL A 304 20.06 -2.02 18.91
C VAL A 304 19.27 -1.14 17.94
N LYS A 305 20.01 -0.52 17.01
CA LYS A 305 19.47 0.29 15.91
C LYS A 305 19.54 -0.52 14.62
N SER A 306 18.40 -0.80 14.02
CA SER A 306 18.28 -1.63 12.81
C SER A 306 17.65 -0.84 11.68
N GLU A 307 18.32 -0.78 10.52
CA GLU A 307 17.79 -0.21 9.29
C GLU A 307 17.45 -1.36 8.32
N ILE A 308 16.17 -1.52 8.02
CA ILE A 308 15.64 -2.62 7.20
C ILE A 308 15.29 -2.06 5.81
N PRO A 309 16.03 -2.41 4.75
CA PRO A 309 15.69 -1.96 3.40
C PRO A 309 14.30 -2.40 2.98
N ASN A 310 13.60 -1.57 2.21
CA ASN A 310 12.29 -1.90 1.67
C ASN A 310 12.19 -1.52 0.18
N GLY A 311 11.53 -2.37 -0.61
CA GLY A 311 11.25 -2.14 -2.03
C GLY A 311 9.85 -1.58 -2.30
N ARG A 312 9.17 -1.05 -1.28
CA ARG A 312 7.80 -0.52 -1.43
C ARG A 312 7.85 0.73 -2.30
N PRO A 313 6.87 0.94 -3.20
CA PRO A 313 6.77 2.20 -3.90
C PRO A 313 6.60 3.32 -2.88
N SER A 314 7.28 4.44 -3.11
CA SER A 314 7.24 5.62 -2.25
C SER A 314 5.82 6.19 -2.09
N GLY A 315 4.94 5.85 -3.04
CA GLY A 315 3.69 6.53 -3.24
C GLY A 315 3.95 7.96 -3.71
N ILE A 316 2.97 8.83 -3.42
CA ILE A 316 3.19 10.26 -3.54
C ILE A 316 2.88 10.93 -2.21
N LYS A 317 3.83 11.75 -1.74
CA LYS A 317 3.72 12.54 -0.51
C LYS A 317 4.20 13.97 -0.79
N GLY A 318 3.43 14.96 -0.35
CA GLY A 318 3.78 16.38 -0.50
C GLY A 318 2.55 17.28 -0.63
N LEU A 319 2.68 18.40 -1.35
CA LEU A 319 1.59 19.38 -1.52
C LEU A 319 0.81 19.09 -2.81
N VAL A 320 -0.44 18.68 -2.71
CA VAL A 320 -1.31 18.47 -3.89
C VAL A 320 -1.93 19.79 -4.33
N MET A 321 -1.98 20.02 -5.64
CA MET A 321 -2.66 21.16 -6.27
C MET A 321 -4.02 20.70 -6.82
N ASN A 322 -5.10 21.34 -6.39
CA ASN A 322 -6.44 21.08 -6.88
C ASN A 322 -6.67 21.79 -8.22
N THR A 323 -6.68 21.05 -9.33
CA THR A 323 -6.83 21.64 -10.67
C THR A 323 -8.26 22.08 -10.98
N ARG A 324 -9.20 21.90 -10.04
CA ARG A 324 -10.51 22.55 -10.09
C ARG A 324 -10.39 24.05 -9.84
N ASN A 325 -9.35 24.49 -9.12
CA ASN A 325 -9.00 25.90 -9.06
C ASN A 325 -8.31 26.30 -10.38
N PRO A 326 -8.84 27.31 -11.10
CA PRO A 326 -8.26 27.78 -12.37
C PRO A 326 -6.78 28.16 -12.31
N VAL A 327 -6.25 28.58 -11.14
CA VAL A 327 -4.82 28.94 -11.02
C VAL A 327 -3.91 27.73 -11.28
N PHE A 328 -4.35 26.52 -10.91
CA PHE A 328 -3.57 25.28 -11.08
C PHE A 328 -3.95 24.47 -12.32
N ALA A 329 -4.84 24.97 -13.18
CA ALA A 329 -5.29 24.26 -14.37
C ALA A 329 -4.16 24.07 -15.41
N ASP A 330 -3.28 25.08 -15.57
CA ASP A 330 -2.16 25.04 -16.52
C ASP A 330 -0.97 24.25 -15.94
N TRP A 331 -0.43 23.28 -16.70
CA TRP A 331 0.71 22.47 -16.27
C TRP A 331 1.98 23.31 -16.06
N ARG A 332 2.13 24.43 -16.78
CA ARG A 332 3.28 25.35 -16.64
C ARG A 332 3.28 26.01 -15.27
N VAL A 333 2.10 26.39 -14.78
CA VAL A 333 1.94 26.93 -13.43
C VAL A 333 2.28 25.87 -12.40
N ARG A 334 1.79 24.64 -12.57
CA ARG A 334 2.13 23.53 -11.66
C ARG A 334 3.63 23.22 -11.65
N GLN A 335 4.29 23.24 -12.81
CA GLN A 335 5.75 23.12 -12.89
C GLN A 335 6.44 24.27 -12.16
N ALA A 336 5.99 25.52 -12.35
CA ALA A 336 6.58 26.67 -11.66
C ALA A 336 6.50 26.55 -10.13
N MET A 337 5.40 25.98 -9.61
CA MET A 337 5.28 25.68 -8.18
C MET A 337 6.30 24.62 -7.72
N ILE A 338 6.52 23.58 -8.51
CA ILE A 338 7.54 22.56 -8.24
C ILE A 338 8.96 23.16 -8.31
N ASP A 339 9.23 24.05 -9.26
CA ASP A 339 10.53 24.73 -9.42
C ASP A 339 10.82 25.68 -8.25
N ALA A 340 9.80 26.39 -7.76
CA ALA A 340 9.90 27.25 -6.59
C ALA A 340 10.16 26.47 -5.29
N PHE A 341 9.75 25.19 -5.24
CA PHE A 341 9.98 24.32 -4.09
C PHE A 341 11.44 23.86 -4.03
N ASN A 342 12.22 24.50 -3.16
CA ASN A 342 13.63 24.17 -2.93
C ASN A 342 13.76 22.89 -2.08
N PHE A 343 13.57 21.74 -2.71
CA PHE A 343 13.61 20.44 -2.05
C PHE A 343 14.90 20.21 -1.26
N GLU A 344 16.08 20.46 -1.86
CA GLU A 344 17.35 20.14 -1.20
C GLU A 344 17.55 20.98 0.07
N PHE A 345 17.16 22.27 0.04
CA PHE A 345 17.21 23.11 1.24
C PHE A 345 16.21 22.67 2.31
N ILE A 346 14.97 22.37 1.92
CA ILE A 346 13.92 21.92 2.85
C ILE A 346 14.32 20.58 3.46
N ASN A 347 14.74 19.61 2.66
CA ASN A 347 15.17 18.30 3.12
C ASN A 347 16.39 18.39 4.04
N LYS A 348 17.35 19.27 3.73
CA LYS A 348 18.49 19.56 4.62
C LYS A 348 18.04 20.12 5.97
N THR A 349 17.06 21.01 5.95
CA THR A 349 16.54 21.67 7.16
C THR A 349 15.74 20.70 8.04
N ILE A 350 14.95 19.82 7.43
CA ILE A 350 14.01 18.93 8.15
C ILE A 350 14.64 17.58 8.49
N ASN A 351 15.33 16.93 7.55
CA ASN A 351 15.88 15.57 7.71
C ASN A 351 17.41 15.52 7.69
N GLY A 352 18.09 16.66 7.81
CA GLY A 352 19.55 16.72 7.65
C GLY A 352 20.03 16.40 6.24
N GLY A 353 19.12 16.27 5.26
CA GLY A 353 19.42 15.93 3.87
C GLY A 353 19.56 14.44 3.58
N ALA A 354 19.20 13.58 4.54
CA ALA A 354 19.40 12.14 4.43
C ALA A 354 18.43 11.46 3.45
N GLU A 355 17.19 11.95 3.34
CA GLU A 355 16.15 11.22 2.60
C GLU A 355 16.17 11.56 1.10
N PRO A 356 16.08 10.55 0.21
CA PRO A 356 15.97 10.79 -1.22
C PRO A 356 14.64 11.45 -1.59
N ARG A 357 14.64 12.26 -2.66
CA ARG A 357 13.41 12.84 -3.22
C ARG A 357 12.57 11.74 -3.87
N ILE A 358 11.25 11.80 -3.70
CA ILE A 358 10.30 11.05 -4.52
C ILE A 358 10.41 11.57 -5.95
N SER A 359 10.89 10.74 -6.87
CA SER A 359 11.08 11.11 -8.29
C SER A 359 9.86 10.82 -9.17
N SER A 360 8.96 9.96 -8.71
CA SER A 360 7.75 9.49 -9.38
C SER A 360 6.81 8.81 -8.37
N TYR A 361 5.58 8.49 -8.76
CA TYR A 361 4.58 7.90 -7.86
C TYR A 361 4.97 6.48 -7.40
N PHE A 362 5.68 5.73 -8.24
CA PHE A 362 6.13 4.37 -7.95
C PHE A 362 7.65 4.25 -7.70
N SER A 363 8.34 5.36 -7.43
CA SER A 363 9.76 5.36 -7.08
C SER A 363 10.07 4.44 -5.89
N ASN A 364 11.32 4.02 -5.73
CA ASN A 364 11.76 2.98 -4.78
C ASN A 364 11.31 1.54 -5.10
N SER A 365 10.62 1.33 -6.22
CA SER A 365 10.19 0.00 -6.65
C SER A 365 10.49 -0.26 -8.13
N GLU A 366 10.39 -1.51 -8.55
CA GLU A 366 10.50 -1.90 -9.96
C GLU A 366 9.41 -1.27 -10.85
N LEU A 367 8.30 -0.86 -10.24
CA LEU A 367 7.15 -0.22 -10.90
C LEU A 367 7.36 1.28 -11.17
N GLY A 368 8.43 1.87 -10.65
CA GLY A 368 8.78 3.26 -10.90
C GLY A 368 9.21 3.48 -12.35
N MET A 369 8.73 4.58 -12.96
CA MET A 369 9.15 4.97 -14.30
C MET A 369 10.68 5.08 -14.41
N LYS A 370 11.22 4.64 -15.55
CA LYS A 370 12.66 4.83 -15.85
C LYS A 370 12.94 6.26 -16.28
N HIS A 371 14.13 6.76 -15.93
CA HIS A 371 14.61 8.06 -16.40
C HIS A 371 14.82 8.07 -17.92
N GLY A 372 14.68 9.24 -18.53
CA GLY A 372 14.82 9.42 -19.98
C GLY A 372 13.54 9.08 -20.77
N PRO A 373 13.67 9.01 -22.11
CA PRO A 373 12.54 8.74 -22.99
C PRO A 373 11.85 7.41 -22.71
N ALA A 374 10.55 7.34 -22.99
CA ALA A 374 9.80 6.09 -23.01
C ALA A 374 10.21 5.27 -24.23
N GLU A 375 10.42 3.97 -24.03
CA GLU A 375 10.85 3.02 -25.07
C GLU A 375 9.95 1.78 -25.07
N GLY A 376 10.03 0.97 -26.14
CA GLY A 376 9.36 -0.33 -26.24
C GLY A 376 7.87 -0.30 -25.91
N LYS A 377 7.41 -1.22 -25.07
CA LYS A 377 6.00 -1.37 -24.65
C LYS A 377 5.47 -0.10 -23.98
N VAL A 378 6.28 0.59 -23.17
CA VAL A 378 5.87 1.82 -22.48
C VAL A 378 5.54 2.91 -23.50
N LYS A 379 6.41 3.10 -24.51
CA LYS A 379 6.18 4.07 -25.58
C LYS A 379 4.92 3.74 -26.38
N ALA A 380 4.76 2.48 -26.79
CA ALA A 380 3.61 2.02 -27.55
C ALA A 380 2.27 2.24 -26.82
N LEU A 381 2.26 2.12 -25.49
CA LEU A 381 1.08 2.42 -24.68
C LEU A 381 0.73 3.93 -24.64
N LEU A 382 1.75 4.80 -24.68
CA LEU A 382 1.58 6.25 -24.55
C LEU A 382 1.33 6.96 -25.88
N GLU A 383 1.89 6.46 -26.99
CA GLU A 383 1.79 7.05 -28.33
C GLU A 383 0.36 7.39 -28.79
N PRO A 384 -0.67 6.56 -28.55
CA PRO A 384 -2.05 6.89 -28.92
C PRO A 384 -2.61 8.16 -28.25
N PHE A 385 -1.96 8.63 -27.18
CA PHE A 385 -2.37 9.80 -26.42
C PHE A 385 -1.41 10.99 -26.58
N ALA A 386 -0.39 10.91 -27.44
CA ALA A 386 0.73 11.87 -27.49
C ALA A 386 0.28 13.34 -27.49
N ASP A 387 -0.76 13.69 -28.26
CA ASP A 387 -1.28 15.07 -28.38
C ASP A 387 -1.96 15.60 -27.11
N GLN A 388 -2.32 14.72 -26.18
CA GLN A 388 -2.99 15.05 -24.91
C GLN A 388 -2.04 14.99 -23.71
N LEU A 389 -0.82 14.48 -23.90
CA LEU A 389 0.12 14.25 -22.82
C LEU A 389 0.91 15.53 -22.50
N PRO A 390 1.10 15.87 -21.20
CA PRO A 390 1.99 16.96 -20.82
C PRO A 390 3.43 16.72 -21.31
N PRO A 391 4.21 17.79 -21.58
CA PRO A 391 5.61 17.66 -21.94
C PRO A 391 6.42 16.86 -20.92
N GLY A 392 7.29 15.99 -21.44
CA GLY A 392 8.13 15.07 -20.66
C GLY A 392 7.48 13.72 -20.35
N THR A 393 6.20 13.49 -20.72
CA THR A 393 5.58 12.16 -20.52
C THR A 393 6.29 11.10 -21.37
N ILE A 394 6.51 11.38 -22.66
CA ILE A 394 7.21 10.47 -23.58
C ILE A 394 8.71 10.76 -23.58
N ASP A 395 9.14 12.02 -23.70
CA ASP A 395 10.57 12.36 -23.84
C ASP A 395 11.38 12.25 -22.54
N GLY A 396 10.70 12.05 -21.41
CA GLY A 396 11.29 11.99 -20.08
C GLY A 396 11.10 13.30 -19.31
N TYR A 397 10.88 13.16 -18.01
CA TYR A 397 10.73 14.27 -17.07
C TYR A 397 11.62 14.03 -15.85
N THR A 398 12.19 15.09 -15.30
CA THR A 398 12.99 15.04 -14.08
C THR A 398 12.65 16.27 -13.25
N LEU A 399 12.49 16.06 -11.94
CA LEU A 399 12.23 17.15 -11.00
C LEU A 399 13.40 18.13 -10.96
N PRO A 400 13.14 19.43 -10.73
CA PRO A 400 14.18 20.42 -10.56
C PRO A 400 15.04 20.08 -9.33
N SER A 401 16.35 20.21 -9.46
CA SER A 401 17.29 20.11 -8.35
C SER A 401 18.00 21.45 -8.10
N SER A 402 18.47 21.64 -6.88
CA SER A 402 19.25 22.82 -6.47
C SER A 402 20.56 22.41 -5.78
N ASP A 403 21.39 23.39 -5.45
CA ASP A 403 22.63 23.21 -4.68
C ASP A 403 22.37 23.12 -3.15
N GLY A 404 21.10 23.10 -2.72
CA GLY A 404 20.71 23.14 -1.30
C GLY A 404 20.83 24.52 -0.65
N GLY A 405 21.21 25.56 -1.39
CA GLY A 405 21.25 26.93 -0.91
C GLY A 405 19.87 27.59 -0.94
N VAL A 406 19.58 28.44 0.06
CA VAL A 406 18.29 29.17 0.22
C VAL A 406 17.87 29.96 -1.02
N ARG A 407 18.83 30.39 -1.85
CA ARG A 407 18.58 31.30 -2.98
C ARG A 407 17.86 30.65 -4.17
N ASN A 408 18.06 29.36 -4.44
CA ASN A 408 17.42 28.58 -5.52
C ASN A 408 17.36 29.29 -6.89
N ARG A 409 18.36 30.11 -7.26
CA ARG A 409 18.23 31.12 -8.35
C ARG A 409 17.85 30.53 -9.71
N LYS A 410 18.40 29.38 -10.07
CA LYS A 410 18.14 28.72 -11.36
C LYS A 410 16.67 28.33 -11.47
N ASN A 411 16.14 27.64 -10.46
CA ASN A 411 14.76 27.16 -10.49
C ASN A 411 13.77 28.31 -10.32
N MET A 412 14.08 29.34 -9.52
CA MET A 412 13.25 30.55 -9.43
C MET A 412 13.12 31.29 -10.78
N ARG A 413 14.19 31.34 -11.59
CA ARG A 413 14.13 31.91 -12.95
C ARG A 413 13.29 31.05 -13.90
N ALA A 414 13.42 29.73 -13.82
CA ALA A 414 12.60 28.80 -14.59
C ALA A 414 11.11 28.94 -14.23
N ALA A 415 10.80 29.00 -12.94
CA ALA A 415 9.45 29.24 -12.43
C ALA A 415 8.87 30.56 -12.94
N ALA A 416 9.60 31.67 -12.82
CA ALA A 416 9.17 32.98 -13.31
C ALA A 416 8.87 32.96 -14.82
N LYS A 417 9.75 32.34 -15.61
CA LYS A 417 9.55 32.19 -17.06
C LYS A 417 8.30 31.38 -17.39
N LEU A 418 8.06 30.26 -16.70
CA LEU A 418 6.87 29.44 -16.93
C LEU A 418 5.57 30.17 -16.58
N LEU A 419 5.60 30.98 -15.51
CA LEU A 419 4.48 31.84 -15.13
C LEU A 419 4.23 32.92 -16.20
N GLU A 420 5.27 33.57 -16.69
CA GLU A 420 5.20 34.55 -17.79
C GLU A 420 4.64 33.91 -19.08
N ASP A 421 5.15 32.75 -19.48
CA ASP A 421 4.67 32.00 -20.65
C ASP A 421 3.20 31.58 -20.50
N ALA A 422 2.70 31.45 -19.25
CA ALA A 422 1.29 31.19 -18.93
C ALA A 422 0.43 32.47 -18.80
N GLY A 423 1.02 33.64 -19.01
CA GLY A 423 0.36 34.95 -19.01
C GLY A 423 0.31 35.65 -17.65
N TRP A 424 1.12 35.21 -16.68
CA TRP A 424 1.23 35.85 -15.38
C TRP A 424 2.41 36.82 -15.34
N GLN A 425 2.19 38.04 -14.86
CA GLN A 425 3.22 39.07 -14.77
C GLN A 425 3.20 39.73 -13.40
N VAL A 426 4.37 40.07 -12.88
CA VAL A 426 4.48 40.82 -11.63
C VAL A 426 4.17 42.29 -11.93
N ASP A 427 3.24 42.87 -11.19
CA ASP A 427 2.88 44.28 -11.32
C ASP A 427 3.84 45.21 -10.54
N SER A 428 3.56 46.52 -10.54
CA SER A 428 4.36 47.52 -9.83
C SER A 428 4.42 47.33 -8.31
N ASP A 429 3.42 46.64 -7.75
CA ASP A 429 3.31 46.38 -6.31
C ASP A 429 4.00 45.07 -5.92
N GLY A 430 4.64 44.40 -6.89
CA GLY A 430 5.32 43.12 -6.67
C GLY A 430 4.35 41.94 -6.60
N VAL A 431 3.10 42.08 -7.06
CA VAL A 431 2.09 41.03 -7.04
C VAL A 431 1.96 40.40 -8.42
N LEU A 432 2.02 39.06 -8.47
CA LEU A 432 1.80 38.32 -9.69
C LEU A 432 0.32 38.39 -10.10
N LYS A 433 0.02 38.87 -11.31
CA LYS A 433 -1.33 39.06 -11.83
C LYS A 433 -1.50 38.51 -13.24
N LYS A 434 -2.74 38.13 -13.56
CA LYS A 434 -3.22 37.84 -14.92
C LYS A 434 -4.61 38.45 -15.07
N ASP A 435 -4.83 39.22 -16.12
CA ASP A 435 -6.10 39.92 -16.38
C ASP A 435 -6.57 40.77 -15.17
N GLY A 436 -5.62 41.43 -14.49
CA GLY A 436 -5.87 42.25 -13.29
C GLY A 436 -6.15 41.45 -12.01
N LYS A 437 -6.26 40.12 -12.07
CA LYS A 437 -6.51 39.26 -10.91
C LYS A 437 -5.20 38.77 -10.30
N PRO A 438 -5.01 38.87 -8.96
CA PRO A 438 -3.81 38.36 -8.30
C PRO A 438 -3.76 36.84 -8.33
N PHE A 439 -2.54 36.29 -8.41
CA PHE A 439 -2.25 34.89 -8.18
C PHE A 439 -2.33 34.63 -6.68
N THR A 440 -3.48 34.16 -6.22
CA THR A 440 -3.71 33.80 -4.82
C THR A 440 -4.40 32.45 -4.71
N PHE A 441 -4.11 31.74 -3.63
CA PHE A 441 -4.68 30.44 -3.29
C PHE A 441 -4.52 30.17 -1.80
N GLU A 442 -5.30 29.22 -1.28
CA GLU A 442 -5.21 28.74 0.10
C GLU A 442 -4.43 27.41 0.20
N ILE A 443 -3.49 27.35 1.15
CA ILE A 443 -2.86 26.11 1.60
C ILE A 443 -3.54 25.68 2.91
N VAL A 444 -4.21 24.53 2.88
CA VAL A 444 -4.90 23.97 4.04
C VAL A 444 -4.01 22.92 4.72
N LEU A 445 -3.81 23.08 6.02
CA LEU A 445 -3.02 22.21 6.86
C LEU A 445 -3.84 21.68 8.05
N GLN A 446 -3.50 20.48 8.50
CA GLN A 446 -4.08 19.87 9.69
C GLN A 446 -3.34 20.35 10.95
N GLN A 447 -4.09 20.68 12.01
CA GLN A 447 -3.55 21.02 13.32
C GLN A 447 -2.70 19.88 13.88
N GLY A 448 -1.55 20.21 14.47
CA GLY A 448 -0.60 19.22 15.00
C GLY A 448 0.45 18.74 13.99
N ALA A 449 0.36 19.11 12.70
CA ALA A 449 1.35 18.74 11.68
C ALA A 449 2.56 19.71 11.63
N ALA A 450 3.34 19.76 12.71
CA ALA A 450 4.44 20.74 12.87
C ALA A 450 5.53 20.63 11.79
N GLU A 451 5.89 19.42 11.36
CA GLU A 451 6.83 19.19 10.26
C GLU A 451 6.30 19.80 8.96
N THR A 452 5.04 19.50 8.62
CA THR A 452 4.37 20.03 7.43
C THR A 452 4.27 21.56 7.45
N GLN A 453 3.94 22.16 8.60
CA GLN A 453 3.90 23.61 8.76
C GLN A 453 5.27 24.23 8.44
N SER A 454 6.35 23.65 8.97
CA SER A 454 7.72 24.13 8.73
C SER A 454 8.10 24.08 7.24
N ILE A 455 7.69 23.01 6.52
CA ILE A 455 7.87 22.89 5.06
C ILE A 455 7.13 24.02 4.34
N VAL A 456 5.87 24.26 4.70
CA VAL A 456 5.03 25.30 4.08
C VAL A 456 5.56 26.70 4.37
N ASP A 457 6.03 26.99 5.58
CA ASP A 457 6.59 28.29 5.92
C ASP A 457 7.81 28.61 5.05
N ILE A 458 8.74 27.67 4.89
CA ILE A 458 9.89 27.82 4.00
C ILE A 458 9.45 28.03 2.55
N TYR A 459 8.43 27.28 2.10
CA TYR A 459 7.93 27.37 0.74
C TYR A 459 7.23 28.70 0.45
N THR A 460 6.42 29.21 1.37
CA THR A 460 5.75 30.51 1.22
C THR A 460 6.74 31.67 1.14
N GLU A 461 7.84 31.63 1.90
CA GLU A 461 8.94 32.61 1.76
C GLU A 461 9.62 32.56 0.38
N ALA A 462 9.68 31.39 -0.26
CA ALA A 462 10.17 31.28 -1.63
C ALA A 462 9.17 31.88 -2.64
N LEU A 463 7.87 31.61 -2.47
CA LEU A 463 6.80 32.10 -3.35
C LEU A 463 6.67 33.63 -3.35
N LYS A 464 6.92 34.30 -2.22
CA LYS A 464 6.94 35.78 -2.13
C LYS A 464 7.87 36.42 -3.15
N LYS A 465 8.98 35.76 -3.49
CA LYS A 465 9.96 36.26 -4.49
C LYS A 465 9.43 36.19 -5.93
N LEU A 466 8.34 35.47 -6.17
CA LEU A 466 7.61 35.42 -7.44
C LEU A 466 6.36 36.32 -7.41
N GLY A 467 6.15 37.09 -6.34
CA GLY A 467 4.95 37.90 -6.14
C GLY A 467 3.70 37.11 -5.80
N ILE A 468 3.86 35.90 -5.25
CA ILE A 468 2.77 34.99 -4.88
C ILE A 468 2.63 34.95 -3.35
N PHE A 469 1.43 35.23 -2.86
CA PHE A 469 1.14 35.35 -1.43
C PHE A 469 -0.05 34.44 -1.05
N PRO A 470 0.18 33.14 -0.81
CA PRO A 470 -0.89 32.23 -0.46
C PRO A 470 -1.34 32.45 1.00
N LYS A 471 -2.60 32.15 1.27
CA LYS A 471 -3.13 32.10 2.65
C LYS A 471 -2.87 30.71 3.22
N VAL A 472 -2.26 30.62 4.40
CA VAL A 472 -2.11 29.34 5.12
C VAL A 472 -3.20 29.24 6.18
N THR A 473 -3.97 28.15 6.15
CA THR A 473 -5.09 27.91 7.08
C THR A 473 -4.89 26.57 7.77
N VAL A 474 -4.78 26.60 9.11
CA VAL A 474 -4.63 25.41 9.96
C VAL A 474 -5.96 25.09 10.63
N ILE A 475 -6.43 23.85 10.50
CA ILE A 475 -7.75 23.40 10.98
C ILE A 475 -7.69 22.04 11.68
N ASP A 476 -8.69 21.72 12.50
CA ASP A 476 -8.80 20.42 13.17
C ASP A 476 -9.03 19.25 12.19
N ASP A 477 -8.87 18.01 12.68
CA ASP A 477 -8.98 16.78 11.87
C ASP A 477 -10.36 16.58 11.21
N ALA A 478 -11.44 16.94 11.93
CA ALA A 478 -12.80 16.79 11.41
C ALA A 478 -13.05 17.78 10.26
N GLN A 479 -12.64 19.04 10.43
CA GLN A 479 -12.69 20.06 9.38
C GLN A 479 -11.78 19.69 8.20
N TYR A 480 -10.56 19.21 8.46
CA TYR A 480 -9.63 18.79 7.40
C TYR A 480 -10.23 17.66 6.55
N THR A 481 -10.78 16.63 7.21
CA THR A 481 -11.47 15.52 6.54
C THR A 481 -12.69 16.01 5.76
N GLN A 482 -13.53 16.87 6.34
CA GLN A 482 -14.70 17.42 5.67
C GLN A 482 -14.31 18.19 4.40
N ARG A 483 -13.36 19.13 4.52
CA ARG A 483 -12.93 19.99 3.41
C ARG A 483 -12.25 19.18 2.30
N THR A 484 -11.35 18.26 2.66
CA THR A 484 -10.66 17.44 1.67
C THR A 484 -11.60 16.45 0.97
N ASN A 485 -12.60 15.90 1.66
CA ASN A 485 -13.66 15.10 1.03
C ASN A 485 -14.52 15.94 0.07
N ALA A 486 -14.77 17.21 0.38
CA ALA A 486 -15.53 18.12 -0.47
C ALA A 486 -14.70 18.77 -1.60
N TYR A 487 -13.39 18.48 -1.69
CA TYR A 487 -12.43 19.19 -2.55
C TYR A 487 -12.36 20.70 -2.29
N ASP A 488 -12.70 21.14 -1.08
CA ASP A 488 -12.67 22.54 -0.64
C ASP A 488 -11.28 22.91 -0.12
N PHE A 489 -10.32 22.98 -1.04
CA PHE A 489 -8.95 23.47 -0.82
C PHE A 489 -8.34 23.79 -2.19
N ASP A 490 -7.37 24.72 -2.23
CA ASP A 490 -6.59 24.96 -3.45
C ASP A 490 -5.32 24.11 -3.46
N MET A 491 -4.64 24.08 -2.31
CA MET A 491 -3.49 23.23 -2.04
C MET A 491 -3.61 22.61 -0.65
N ALA A 492 -3.19 21.36 -0.49
CA ALA A 492 -3.24 20.66 0.80
C ALA A 492 -2.10 19.64 0.93
N TRP A 493 -1.83 19.20 2.17
CA TRP A 493 -0.91 18.08 2.38
C TRP A 493 -1.54 16.77 1.93
N TYR A 494 -0.83 16.03 1.09
CA TYR A 494 -1.31 14.84 0.43
C TYR A 494 -0.37 13.68 0.65
N TRP A 495 -0.96 12.54 0.98
CA TRP A 495 -0.26 11.27 1.01
C TRP A 495 -1.15 10.18 0.42
N ARG A 496 -0.58 9.38 -0.48
CA ARG A 496 -1.15 8.14 -0.96
C ARG A 496 -0.10 7.07 -0.99
N ALA A 497 -0.35 5.99 -0.26
CA ALA A 497 0.42 4.76 -0.36
C ALA A 497 0.10 4.07 -1.70
N LEU A 498 1.14 3.48 -2.31
CA LEU A 498 1.03 2.63 -3.48
C LEU A 498 1.65 1.26 -3.14
N SER A 499 1.13 0.20 -3.75
CA SER A 499 1.58 -1.17 -3.50
C SER A 499 2.47 -1.68 -4.64
N LEU A 500 3.14 -2.82 -4.44
CA LEU A 500 3.85 -3.54 -5.52
C LEU A 500 2.92 -4.30 -6.47
N SER A 501 1.61 -4.22 -6.25
CA SER A 501 0.61 -4.77 -7.15
C SER A 501 -0.56 -3.80 -7.24
N PRO A 502 -0.35 -2.59 -7.79
CA PRO A 502 -1.44 -1.65 -8.01
C PRO A 502 -2.57 -2.29 -8.81
N GLY A 503 -3.80 -2.04 -8.39
CA GLY A 503 -4.99 -2.66 -8.95
C GLY A 503 -6.11 -1.64 -9.12
N ASN A 504 -7.32 -2.06 -8.76
CA ASN A 504 -8.54 -1.28 -9.01
C ASN A 504 -8.57 0.07 -8.29
N GLU A 505 -7.85 0.20 -7.17
CA GLU A 505 -7.74 1.43 -6.40
C GLU A 505 -7.15 2.59 -7.21
N GLN A 506 -6.39 2.33 -8.27
CA GLN A 506 -5.87 3.39 -9.14
C GLN A 506 -7.00 4.21 -9.79
N ASN A 507 -8.14 3.59 -10.12
CA ASN A 507 -9.33 4.31 -10.62
C ASN A 507 -9.97 5.18 -9.53
N LEU A 508 -9.92 4.76 -8.26
CA LEU A 508 -10.39 5.56 -7.13
C LEU A 508 -9.48 6.77 -6.88
N TYR A 509 -8.17 6.59 -7.11
CA TYR A 509 -7.16 7.60 -6.84
C TYR A 509 -7.13 8.66 -7.93
N TRP A 510 -7.29 8.29 -9.20
CA TRP A 510 -7.04 9.20 -10.32
C TRP A 510 -8.07 9.13 -11.45
N GLY A 511 -9.08 8.27 -11.35
CA GLY A 511 -10.11 8.13 -12.39
C GLY A 511 -11.03 9.35 -12.50
N SER A 512 -11.61 9.51 -13.70
CA SER A 512 -12.48 10.63 -14.10
C SER A 512 -13.73 10.77 -13.21
N LYS A 513 -14.30 9.65 -12.74
CA LYS A 513 -15.43 9.66 -11.77
C LYS A 513 -15.09 10.44 -10.50
N GLY A 514 -13.85 10.27 -10.00
CA GLY A 514 -13.36 10.94 -8.81
C GLY A 514 -13.24 12.46 -8.94
N VAL A 515 -13.25 13.00 -10.17
CA VAL A 515 -13.16 14.45 -10.39
C VAL A 515 -14.34 15.19 -9.75
N LYS A 516 -15.54 14.62 -9.80
CA LYS A 516 -16.77 15.26 -9.30
C LYS A 516 -17.36 14.59 -8.07
N GLN A 517 -16.93 13.38 -7.72
CA GLN A 517 -17.50 12.61 -6.61
C GLN A 517 -16.80 12.98 -5.29
N PRO A 518 -17.49 13.64 -4.33
CA PRO A 518 -16.91 13.90 -3.01
C PRO A 518 -16.52 12.61 -2.29
N GLY A 519 -15.49 12.69 -1.45
CA GLY A 519 -14.94 11.55 -0.71
C GLY A 519 -14.09 10.60 -1.54
N SER A 520 -13.95 10.81 -2.86
CA SER A 520 -12.97 10.07 -3.67
C SER A 520 -11.54 10.49 -3.31
N ARG A 521 -10.56 9.70 -3.77
CA ARG A 521 -9.14 9.94 -3.50
C ARG A 521 -8.46 10.82 -4.55
N ASN A 522 -9.17 11.20 -5.62
CA ASN A 522 -8.76 12.12 -6.68
C ASN A 522 -8.83 13.60 -6.24
N TRP A 523 -7.98 13.93 -5.27
CA TRP A 523 -7.90 15.27 -4.66
C TRP A 523 -7.44 16.33 -5.65
N MET A 524 -6.51 16.00 -6.53
CA MET A 524 -6.04 16.90 -7.58
C MET A 524 -7.07 17.20 -8.67
N GLY A 525 -8.09 16.34 -8.84
CA GLY A 525 -9.06 16.50 -9.93
C GLY A 525 -8.51 16.09 -11.29
N MET A 526 -7.60 15.10 -11.33
CA MET A 526 -7.04 14.59 -12.57
C MET A 526 -8.14 13.99 -13.45
N ASN A 527 -8.12 14.35 -14.73
CA ASN A 527 -9.06 13.86 -15.73
C ASN A 527 -8.30 13.53 -17.02
N SER A 528 -7.57 12.41 -17.03
CA SER A 528 -6.69 12.01 -18.13
C SER A 528 -7.16 10.69 -18.75
N PRO A 529 -7.63 10.70 -20.01
CA PRO A 529 -7.97 9.47 -20.73
C PRO A 529 -6.77 8.51 -20.87
N ALA A 530 -5.56 9.07 -20.99
CA ALA A 530 -4.32 8.29 -21.03
C ALA A 530 -4.10 7.54 -19.72
N ALA A 531 -4.28 8.19 -18.57
CA ALA A 531 -4.11 7.53 -17.27
C ALA A 531 -5.13 6.39 -17.09
N GLU A 532 -6.41 6.60 -17.42
CA GLU A 532 -7.42 5.53 -17.36
C GLU A 532 -7.14 4.39 -18.36
N ALA A 533 -6.54 4.69 -19.52
CA ALA A 533 -6.07 3.66 -20.43
C ALA A 533 -4.90 2.86 -19.84
N MET A 534 -3.96 3.51 -19.14
CA MET A 534 -2.84 2.81 -18.51
C MET A 534 -3.31 1.96 -17.32
N VAL A 535 -4.27 2.44 -16.53
CA VAL A 535 -4.92 1.63 -15.48
C VAL A 535 -5.60 0.41 -16.08
N ARG A 536 -6.33 0.55 -17.21
CA ARG A 536 -6.93 -0.60 -17.90
C ARG A 536 -5.87 -1.59 -18.41
N ALA A 537 -4.83 -1.11 -19.09
CA ALA A 537 -3.74 -1.95 -19.57
C ALA A 537 -3.05 -2.72 -18.43
N MET A 538 -2.89 -2.08 -17.27
CA MET A 538 -2.35 -2.69 -16.05
C MET A 538 -3.27 -3.79 -15.49
N LEU A 539 -4.59 -3.56 -15.46
CA LEU A 539 -5.57 -4.54 -14.98
C LEU A 539 -5.76 -5.73 -15.95
N ASP A 540 -5.62 -5.47 -17.25
CA ASP A 540 -5.76 -6.47 -18.31
C ASP A 540 -4.46 -7.28 -18.55
N ALA A 541 -3.34 -6.88 -17.93
CA ALA A 541 -2.04 -7.52 -18.10
C ALA A 541 -2.08 -9.00 -17.66
N LYS A 542 -1.60 -9.87 -18.54
CA LYS A 542 -1.49 -11.33 -18.29
C LYS A 542 -0.07 -11.78 -17.96
N SER A 543 0.93 -10.91 -18.18
CA SER A 543 2.32 -11.16 -17.86
C SER A 543 2.86 -10.07 -16.93
N HIS A 544 3.86 -10.42 -16.12
CA HIS A 544 4.54 -9.45 -15.26
C HIS A 544 5.21 -8.32 -16.08
N GLU A 545 5.76 -8.63 -17.25
CA GLU A 545 6.39 -7.64 -18.12
C GLU A 545 5.38 -6.60 -18.64
N ASP A 546 4.19 -7.03 -19.08
CA ASP A 546 3.14 -6.11 -19.55
C ASP A 546 2.60 -5.25 -18.40
N PHE A 547 2.47 -5.83 -17.21
CA PHE A 547 2.07 -5.11 -16.00
C PHE A 547 3.08 -4.02 -15.63
N VAL A 548 4.37 -4.34 -15.61
CA VAL A 548 5.45 -3.38 -15.34
C VAL A 548 5.47 -2.28 -16.41
N ALA A 549 5.28 -2.62 -17.70
CA ALA A 549 5.20 -1.61 -18.75
C ALA A 549 4.01 -0.66 -18.58
N ALA A 550 2.83 -1.18 -18.21
CA ALA A 550 1.65 -0.38 -17.97
C ALA A 550 1.78 0.52 -16.73
N THR A 551 2.39 0.03 -15.65
CA THR A 551 2.68 0.85 -14.45
C THR A 551 3.70 1.95 -14.75
N HIS A 552 4.77 1.66 -15.50
CA HIS A 552 5.72 2.69 -15.94
C HIS A 552 5.05 3.78 -16.79
N ALA A 553 4.13 3.38 -17.68
CA ALA A 553 3.38 4.32 -18.49
C ALA A 553 2.41 5.18 -17.64
N LEU A 554 1.68 4.57 -16.70
CA LEU A 554 0.84 5.30 -15.75
C LEU A 554 1.66 6.29 -14.91
N ASP A 555 2.79 5.85 -14.37
CA ASP A 555 3.67 6.66 -13.53
C ASP A 555 4.21 7.87 -14.31
N ARG A 556 4.56 7.70 -15.60
CA ARG A 556 4.92 8.82 -16.50
C ARG A 556 3.78 9.83 -16.64
N VAL A 557 2.55 9.39 -16.88
CA VAL A 557 1.39 10.28 -17.04
C VAL A 557 1.12 11.05 -15.75
N LEU A 558 1.13 10.38 -14.60
CA LEU A 558 0.92 10.99 -13.29
C LEU A 558 2.01 12.02 -12.96
N THR A 559 3.27 11.62 -13.15
CA THR A 559 4.45 12.44 -12.81
C THR A 559 4.56 13.67 -13.72
N ALA A 560 4.39 13.52 -15.04
CA ALA A 560 4.34 14.64 -15.96
C ALA A 560 3.07 15.50 -15.79
N GLY A 561 2.02 14.97 -15.17
CA GLY A 561 0.84 15.73 -14.76
C GLY A 561 1.13 16.82 -13.74
N ARG A 562 2.19 16.69 -12.93
CA ARG A 562 2.66 17.68 -11.94
C ARG A 562 1.59 18.06 -10.92
N TYR A 563 0.78 17.09 -10.50
CA TYR A 563 -0.35 17.35 -9.59
C TYR A 563 0.07 17.54 -8.13
N VAL A 564 1.21 16.97 -7.75
CA VAL A 564 1.77 17.05 -6.40
C VAL A 564 3.17 17.64 -6.49
N ILE A 565 3.55 18.44 -5.50
CA ILE A 565 4.93 18.85 -5.25
C ILE A 565 5.55 17.76 -4.36
N PRO A 566 6.29 16.80 -4.91
CA PRO A 566 6.80 15.67 -4.14
C PRO A 566 7.92 16.09 -3.20
N ILE A 567 7.90 15.51 -1.99
CA ILE A 567 8.96 15.60 -1.00
C ILE A 567 9.82 14.33 -1.01
N TRP A 568 10.20 13.80 0.14
CA TRP A 568 11.07 12.64 0.31
C TRP A 568 10.32 11.36 0.68
N TYR A 569 11.01 10.23 0.56
CA TYR A 569 10.61 8.92 1.06
C TYR A 569 11.77 8.24 1.80
N ALA A 570 11.47 7.25 2.64
CA ALA A 570 12.47 6.47 3.36
C ALA A 570 12.70 5.11 2.66
N PRO A 571 13.90 4.83 2.11
CA PRO A 571 14.23 3.54 1.49
C PRO A 571 14.49 2.42 2.52
N VAL A 572 14.56 2.77 3.80
CA VAL A 572 14.76 1.86 4.93
C VAL A 572 13.69 2.12 6.00
N ASP A 573 13.23 1.07 6.65
CA ASP A 573 12.50 1.15 7.92
C ASP A 573 13.51 1.22 9.06
N ARG A 574 13.34 2.15 10.00
CA ARG A 574 14.27 2.34 11.13
C ARG A 574 13.61 1.86 12.40
N ILE A 575 14.18 0.82 13.00
CA ILE A 575 13.64 0.18 14.19
C ILE A 575 14.73 0.18 15.25
N ALA A 576 14.49 0.87 16.37
CA ALA A 576 15.25 0.67 17.59
C ALA A 576 14.55 -0.38 18.44
N HIS A 577 15.30 -1.35 18.96
CA HIS A 577 14.73 -2.44 19.74
C HIS A 577 15.70 -2.94 20.81
N ILE A 578 15.20 -3.61 21.84
CA ILE A 578 16.07 -4.26 22.83
C ILE A 578 16.92 -5.35 22.17
N LYS A 579 18.12 -5.58 22.71
CA LYS A 579 19.10 -6.52 22.13
C LYS A 579 18.65 -7.99 22.08
N GLN A 580 17.66 -8.37 22.90
CA GLN A 580 17.08 -9.72 22.94
C GLN A 580 16.10 -9.99 21.79
N LEU A 581 15.69 -8.94 21.07
CA LEU A 581 14.85 -9.10 19.89
C LEU A 581 15.72 -9.32 18.66
N HIS A 582 15.51 -10.46 18.01
CA HIS A 582 16.22 -10.88 16.82
C HIS A 582 15.25 -11.06 15.66
N TYR A 583 15.79 -11.01 14.44
CA TYR A 583 15.03 -11.19 13.21
C TYR A 583 15.87 -11.91 12.14
N PRO A 584 15.23 -12.49 11.11
CA PRO A 584 15.93 -13.24 10.08
C PRO A 584 16.85 -12.34 9.24
N GLU A 585 18.02 -12.85 8.85
CA GLU A 585 18.98 -12.11 8.01
C GLU A 585 18.38 -11.69 6.67
N LYS A 586 17.53 -12.54 6.07
CA LYS A 586 16.78 -12.20 4.85
C LYS A 586 15.55 -11.38 5.20
N THR A 587 15.55 -10.13 4.75
CA THR A 587 14.39 -9.23 4.83
C THR A 587 13.47 -9.43 3.62
N PRO A 588 12.14 -9.41 3.78
CA PRO A 588 11.22 -9.54 2.66
C PRO A 588 11.24 -8.30 1.76
N LEU A 589 10.79 -8.44 0.51
CA LEU A 589 10.64 -7.35 -0.47
C LEU A 589 9.95 -6.09 0.09
N TYR A 590 8.94 -6.26 0.93
CA TYR A 590 8.20 -5.15 1.56
C TYR A 590 8.95 -4.47 2.73
N GLY A 591 10.08 -5.00 3.20
CA GLY A 591 10.83 -4.48 4.34
C GLY A 591 10.22 -4.83 5.69
N ALA A 592 10.29 -3.93 6.67
CA ALA A 592 9.83 -4.23 8.02
C ALA A 592 8.29 -4.21 8.19
N TRP A 593 7.58 -3.73 7.17
CA TRP A 593 6.13 -3.72 7.17
C TRP A 593 5.56 -3.85 5.74
N PRO A 594 4.55 -4.71 5.50
CA PRO A 594 3.88 -5.59 6.48
C PRO A 594 4.61 -6.94 6.65
N GLY A 595 4.17 -7.74 7.63
CA GLY A 595 4.53 -9.16 7.74
C GLY A 595 5.93 -9.49 8.28
N PHE A 596 6.66 -8.53 8.86
CA PHE A 596 8.02 -8.75 9.38
C PHE A 596 8.09 -8.69 10.91
N GLN A 597 8.02 -7.49 11.51
CA GLN A 597 7.91 -7.35 12.97
C GLN A 597 6.42 -7.34 13.37
N PRO A 598 6.01 -8.08 14.42
CA PRO A 598 6.71 -9.16 15.14
C PRO A 598 6.67 -10.54 14.45
N ASP A 599 5.97 -10.71 13.33
CA ASP A 599 5.63 -12.01 12.72
C ASP A 599 6.77 -13.02 12.59
N VAL A 600 7.96 -12.59 12.18
CA VAL A 600 9.14 -13.47 12.00
C VAL A 600 10.26 -13.17 13.01
N TRP A 601 10.05 -12.20 13.90
CA TRP A 601 10.98 -11.86 14.97
C TRP A 601 10.86 -12.84 16.12
N TRP A 602 11.88 -12.94 16.97
CA TRP A 602 11.86 -13.76 18.17
C TRP A 602 12.61 -13.11 19.34
N TYR A 603 12.30 -13.59 20.54
CA TYR A 603 13.02 -13.24 21.77
C TYR A 603 14.09 -14.30 22.06
N GLN A 604 15.31 -13.88 22.37
CA GLN A 604 16.38 -14.77 22.85
C GLN A 604 17.29 -14.02 23.83
N GLU A 605 17.59 -14.64 24.97
CA GLU A 605 18.56 -14.07 25.92
C GLU A 605 19.99 -14.16 25.37
N ALA A 606 20.82 -13.16 25.67
CA ALA A 606 22.21 -13.18 25.26
C ALA A 606 22.96 -14.34 25.96
N GLY A 607 23.47 -15.30 25.19
CA GLY A 607 24.31 -16.40 25.68
C GLY A 607 23.66 -17.79 25.72
N GLN A 608 22.48 -17.98 25.11
CA GLN A 608 21.89 -19.30 24.82
C GLN A 608 22.10 -19.71 23.38
#